data_AF-A0A957WRU4-F1
#
_entry.id   AF-A0A957WRU4-F1
#
_cell.length_a   1.000
_cell.length_b   1.000
_cell.length_c   1.000
_cell.angle_alpha   90.00
_cell.angle_beta   90.00
_cell.angle_gamma   90.00
#
_symmetry.space_group_name_H-M   'P 1'
#
loop_
_entity.id
_entity.type
_entity.pdbx_description
1 polymer ?
#
loop_
_entity_poly.entity_id
_entity_poly.type
_entity_poly.pdbx_seq_one_letter_code
_entity_poly.pdbx_strand_id
1 'polypeptide(L)'
;FVWLWFKDLPITSQTLYERLKQQGVLVVPGEYFFPGLQEEWAHKYECIRVNYALDNDIVRRGISIIADEVKKAYALTPQIKTA
;
A
#
# COMPACT_ATOMS: atom_id res chain seq x y z
N PHE A 1 6.85 6.40 -12.10
CA PHE A 1 6.05 5.60 -11.14
C PHE A 1 6.96 4.71 -10.32
N VAL A 2 6.62 4.47 -9.05
CA VAL A 2 7.26 3.47 -8.19
C VAL A 2 6.22 2.42 -7.81
N TRP A 3 6.61 1.16 -7.87
CA TRP A 3 5.82 0.03 -7.39
C TRP A 3 6.29 -0.32 -5.98
N LEU A 4 5.38 -0.19 -5.01
CA LEU A 4 5.68 -0.50 -3.61
C LEU A 4 4.99 -1.80 -3.25
N TRP A 5 5.77 -2.78 -2.82
CA TRP A 5 5.28 -4.04 -2.27
C TRP A 5 5.44 -4.01 -0.75
N PHE A 6 4.33 -4.20 -0.04
CA PHE A 6 4.31 -4.36 1.41
C PHE A 6 4.15 -5.84 1.73
N LYS A 7 5.27 -6.54 1.92
CA LYS A 7 5.26 -7.99 2.14
C LYS A 7 4.42 -8.37 3.36
N ASP A 8 3.54 -9.35 3.22
CA ASP A 8 2.66 -9.85 4.28
C ASP A 8 1.73 -8.75 4.83
N LEU A 9 1.22 -7.87 3.96
CA LEU A 9 0.36 -6.75 4.36
C LEU A 9 -0.92 -7.29 5.03
N PRO A 10 -1.24 -6.92 6.28
CA PRO A 10 -2.39 -7.51 6.99
C PRO A 10 -3.77 -7.07 6.48
N ILE A 11 -3.80 -6.15 5.52
CA ILE A 11 -4.99 -5.65 4.84
C ILE A 11 -4.77 -5.70 3.32
N THR A 12 -5.82 -5.58 2.52
CA THR A 12 -5.65 -5.46 1.06
C THR A 12 -5.15 -4.07 0.65
N SER A 13 -4.51 -3.97 -0.51
CA SER A 13 -4.09 -2.71 -1.13
C SER A 13 -5.28 -1.79 -1.44
N GLN A 14 -6.45 -2.36 -1.73
CA GLN A 14 -7.71 -1.62 -1.82
C GLN A 14 -8.10 -0.98 -0.48
N THR A 15 -7.98 -1.72 0.63
CA THR A 15 -8.25 -1.18 1.97
C THR A 15 -7.26 -0.07 2.32
N LEU A 16 -5.97 -0.26 1.99
CA LEU A 16 -4.96 0.77 2.17
C LEU A 16 -5.29 2.03 1.35
N TYR A 17 -5.69 1.86 0.08
CA TYR A 17 -6.14 2.98 -0.76
C TYR A 17 -7.30 3.76 -0.13
N GLU A 18 -8.31 3.09 0.40
CA GLU A 18 -9.45 3.78 1.04
C GLU A 18 -9.01 4.59 2.27
N ARG A 19 -8.08 4.09 3.09
CA ARG A 19 -7.49 4.84 4.21
C ARG A 19 -6.69 6.04 3.74
N LEU A 20 -5.87 5.88 2.71
CA LEU A 20 -5.06 6.96 2.14
C LEU A 20 -5.94 8.05 1.51
N LYS A 21 -7.01 7.66 0.82
CA LYS A 21 -7.99 8.58 0.21
C LYS A 21 -8.62 9.49 1.25
N GLN A 22 -8.96 8.96 2.44
CA GLN A 22 -9.49 9.75 3.55
C GLN A 22 -8.49 10.79 4.07
N GLN A 23 -7.19 10.57 3.88
CA GLN A 23 -6.11 11.49 4.23
C GLN A 23 -5.66 12.38 3.04
N GLY A 24 -6.39 12.37 1.93
CA GLY A 24 -6.08 13.18 0.74
C GLY A 24 -4.95 12.63 -0.14
N VAL A 25 -4.55 11.37 0.03
CA VAL A 25 -3.52 10.71 -0.79
C VAL A 25 -4.17 9.69 -1.72
N LEU A 26 -3.97 9.87 -3.03
CA LEU A 26 -4.46 8.96 -4.06
C LEU A 26 -3.33 8.13 -4.65
N VAL A 27 -3.52 6.81 -4.65
CA VAL A 27 -2.62 5.81 -5.24
C VAL A 27 -3.44 4.81 -6.05
N VAL A 28 -2.80 3.92 -6.80
CA VAL A 28 -3.52 2.83 -7.50
C VAL A 28 -3.22 1.50 -6.81
N PRO A 29 -4.24 0.76 -6.34
CA PRO A 29 -4.08 -0.60 -5.83
C PRO A 29 -3.44 -1.54 -6.87
N GLY A 30 -2.60 -2.46 -6.41
CA GLY A 30 -1.85 -3.38 -7.26
C GLY A 30 -2.72 -4.42 -7.97
N GLU A 31 -3.85 -4.79 -7.38
CA GLU A 31 -4.72 -5.86 -7.87
C GLU A 31 -5.26 -5.61 -9.29
N TYR A 32 -5.36 -4.34 -9.71
CA TYR A 32 -5.81 -3.95 -11.04
C TYR A 32 -4.76 -4.18 -12.15
N PHE A 33 -3.52 -4.54 -11.80
CA PHE A 33 -2.42 -4.74 -12.76
C PHE A 33 -2.21 -6.21 -13.17
N PHE A 34 -3.08 -7.12 -12.74
CA PHE A 34 -2.97 -8.56 -13.03
C PHE A 34 -4.17 -9.11 -13.81
N PRO A 35 -4.55 -8.52 -14.97
CA PRO A 35 -5.64 -9.05 -15.79
C PRO A 35 -5.29 -10.44 -16.33
N GLY A 36 -6.25 -11.36 -16.26
CA GLY A 36 -6.08 -12.73 -16.77
C GLY A 36 -5.37 -13.71 -15.82
N LEU A 37 -4.93 -13.27 -14.64
CA LEU A 37 -4.38 -14.15 -13.62
C LEU A 37 -5.48 -15.05 -13.05
N GLN A 38 -5.38 -16.36 -13.31
CA GLN A 38 -6.37 -17.36 -12.88
C GLN A 38 -6.10 -17.86 -11.45
N GLU A 39 -4.86 -17.80 -11.00
CA GLU A 39 -4.45 -18.27 -9.68
C GLU A 39 -4.71 -17.24 -8.58
N GLU A 40 -4.97 -17.74 -7.38
CA GLU A 40 -4.95 -16.91 -6.18
C GLU A 40 -3.50 -16.57 -5.83
N TRP A 41 -3.15 -15.29 -5.94
CA TRP A 41 -1.83 -14.80 -5.60
C TRP A 41 -1.92 -13.62 -4.64
N ALA A 42 -1.56 -13.85 -3.38
CA ALA A 42 -1.67 -12.85 -2.31
C ALA A 42 -0.95 -11.53 -2.67
N HIS A 43 0.21 -11.61 -3.33
CA HIS A 43 1.04 -10.46 -3.70
C HIS A 43 0.29 -9.38 -4.49
N LYS A 44 -0.71 -9.74 -5.31
CA LYS A 44 -1.49 -8.75 -6.07
C LYS A 44 -2.25 -7.79 -5.16
N TYR A 45 -2.58 -8.24 -3.95
CA TYR A 45 -3.26 -7.44 -2.92
C TYR A 45 -2.28 -6.69 -2.01
N GLU A 46 -0.97 -6.84 -2.17
CA GLU A 46 0.05 -6.27 -1.27
C GLU A 46 0.78 -5.06 -1.85
N CYS A 47 0.43 -4.66 -3.08
CA CYS A 47 1.16 -3.65 -3.81
C CYS A 47 0.34 -2.39 -4.07
N ILE A 48 1.01 -1.24 -4.18
CA ILE A 48 0.43 0.01 -4.70
C ILE A 48 1.37 0.63 -5.74
N ARG A 49 0.79 1.32 -6.73
CA ARG A 49 1.53 2.16 -7.69
C ARG A 49 1.45 3.62 -7.28
N VAL A 50 2.61 4.25 -7.13
CA VAL A 50 2.74 5.67 -6.76
C VAL A 50 3.30 6.48 -7.93
N ASN A 51 2.69 7.63 -8.22
CA ASN A 51 3.27 8.63 -9.12
C ASN A 51 4.15 9.60 -8.30
N TYR A 52 5.43 9.73 -8.67
CA TYR A 52 6.39 10.60 -8.00
C TYR A 52 6.76 11.85 -8.83
N ALA A 53 6.09 12.09 -9.96
CA ALA A 53 6.39 13.21 -10.86
C ALA A 53 5.81 14.56 -10.42
N LEU A 54 5.17 14.61 -9.25
CA LEU A 54 4.67 15.85 -8.63
C LEU A 54 5.81 16.57 -7.89
N ASP A 55 5.54 17.80 -7.44
CA ASP A 55 6.50 18.57 -6.64
C ASP A 55 7.00 17.80 -5.41
N ASN A 56 8.28 17.98 -5.08
CA ASN A 56 8.96 17.26 -4.00
C ASN A 56 8.24 17.33 -2.65
N ASP A 57 7.64 18.47 -2.32
CA ASP A 57 6.91 18.65 -1.05
C ASP A 57 5.59 17.87 -1.04
N ILE A 58 4.90 17.78 -2.18
CA ILE A 58 3.69 16.96 -2.33
C ILE A 58 4.06 15.48 -2.20
N VAL A 59 5.12 15.05 -2.90
CA VAL A 59 5.61 13.67 -2.85
C VAL A 59 6.04 13.29 -1.43
N ARG A 60 6.81 14.16 -0.76
CA ARG A 60 7.25 13.94 0.64
C ARG A 60 6.06 13.77 1.57
N ARG A 61 5.06 14.65 1.50
CA ARG A 61 3.85 14.58 2.33
C ARG A 61 3.07 13.29 2.06
N GLY A 62 2.88 12.94 0.78
CA GLY A 62 2.20 11.71 0.39
C GLY A 62 2.89 10.46 0.93
N ILE A 63 4.23 10.40 0.82
CA ILE A 63 5.02 9.28 1.35
C ILE A 63 4.91 9.18 2.88
N SER A 64 4.92 10.30 3.61
CA SER A 64 4.73 10.29 5.07
C SER A 64 3.39 9.70 5.47
N ILE A 65 2.30 10.10 4.81
CA ILE A 65 0.96 9.55 5.07
C ILE A 65 0.89 8.06 4.71
N ILE A 66 1.50 7.65 3.59
CA ILE A 66 1.62 6.23 3.21
C ILE A 66 2.32 5.44 4.32
N ALA A 67 3.45 5.94 4.83
CA ALA A 67 4.20 5.27 5.87
C ALA A 67 3.39 5.11 7.17
N ASP A 68 2.62 6.13 7.57
CA ASP A 68 1.81 6.08 8.78
C ASP A 68 0.65 5.09 8.66
N GLU A 69 -0.08 5.06 7.54
CA GLU A 69 -1.16 4.09 7.33
C GLU A 69 -0.66 2.66 7.20
N VAL A 70 0.51 2.46 6.57
CA VAL A 70 1.16 1.14 6.50
C VAL A 70 1.57 0.67 7.90
N LYS A 71 2.22 1.52 8.71
CA LYS A 71 2.57 1.18 10.10
C LYS A 71 1.34 0.81 10.92
N LYS A 72 0.24 1.57 10.78
CA LYS A 72 -1.05 1.25 11.45
C LYS A 72 -1.59 -0.10 11.00
N ALA A 73 -1.49 -0.44 9.71
CA ALA A 73 -1.92 -1.73 9.20
C ALA A 73 -1.12 -2.89 9.83
N TYR A 74 0.21 -2.77 9.90
CA TYR A 74 1.07 -3.79 10.52
C TYR A 74 0.95 -3.89 12.05
N ALA A 75 0.59 -2.80 12.72
CA ALA A 75 0.37 -2.80 14.17
C ALA A 75 -0.84 -3.63 14.60
N LEU A 76 -1.75 -3.99 13.69
CA LEU A 76 -2.90 -4.86 13.96
C LEU A 76 -2.51 -6.34 14.10
N THR A 77 -1.28 -6.71 13.73
CA THR A 77 -0.78 -8.09 13.87
C THR A 77 -0.07 -8.24 15.22
N PRO A 78 -0.42 -9.23 16.06
CA PRO A 78 0.34 -9.54 17.25
C PRO A 78 1.79 -9.85 16.87
N GLN A 79 2.75 -9.13 17.45
CA GLN A 79 4.16 -9.49 17.32
C GLN A 79 4.40 -10.80 18.07
N ILE A 80 4.30 -11.94 17.37
CA ILE A 80 4.88 -13.17 17.87
C ILE A 80 6.40 -12.98 17.76
N LYS A 81 7.02 -12.56 18.86
CA LYS A 81 8.47 -12.59 19.02
C LYS A 81 8.89 -14.07 18.99
N THR A 82 9.39 -14.55 17.87
CA THR A 82 10.18 -15.78 17.84
C THR A 82 11.46 -15.49 18.63
N ALA A 83 11.64 -16.26 19.72
CA ALA A 83 12.85 -16.29 20.54
C ALA A 83 14.03 -16.86 19.76
#